data_AF-A0A7G8BCH5-F1
#
_entry.id   AF-A0A7G8BCH5-F1
#
_cell.length_a   1.000
_cell.length_b   1.000
_cell.length_c   1.000
_cell.angle_alpha   90.00
_cell.angle_beta   90.00
_cell.angle_gamma   90.00
#
_symmetry.space_group_name_H-M   'P 1'
#
loop_
_entity.id
_entity.type
_entity.pdbx_description
1 polymer ?
#
loop_
_entity_poly.entity_id
_entity_poly.type
_entity_poly.pdbx_seq_one_letter_code
_entity_poly.pdbx_strand_id
1 'polypeptide(L)'
;MRKSSPSPRASFWLVLAMFGMLAVPAAITLHTVRASSQNPTPHGYTVSLLLFILPIAVIAFWFIPQEGIQVSKKAFGWTIALLFPLGALLDFFFAQYFFYFPNVRATLGIKAPALGGGVPVEEYLFYLTGFLAVLLLYIWLDEYWLAAYSIPNDDENRISFVRLLEFHPQSVVLGIFLILAAILYKKNYGGPGFPGYFTFLVLGALLPSYMFLPTARPVINWRAVSLVMFMIVLISLLWEVTLALPYGWWNFRDEQMIGIRVTAWSQLPLEEVFVWVTVTYATVIVYEILKRWKSSGRKLINALMGR
;
A
#
# COMPACT_ATOMS: atom_id res chain seq x y z
N MET A 1 -18.59 -25.46 -8.19
CA MET A 1 -19.47 -25.03 -9.30
C MET A 1 -18.94 -23.71 -9.85
N ARG A 2 -18.60 -23.61 -11.14
CA ARG A 2 -18.27 -22.32 -11.77
C ARG A 2 -19.50 -21.40 -11.65
N LYS A 3 -19.34 -20.23 -11.02
CA LYS A 3 -20.39 -19.20 -11.00
C LYS A 3 -20.79 -18.89 -12.44
N SER A 4 -22.09 -18.72 -12.68
CA SER A 4 -22.57 -18.15 -13.94
C SER A 4 -21.92 -16.79 -14.14
N SER A 5 -21.41 -16.54 -15.35
CA SER A 5 -20.83 -15.25 -15.66
C SER A 5 -21.89 -14.16 -15.49
N PRO A 6 -21.53 -12.97 -14.97
CA PRO A 6 -22.47 -11.86 -14.87
C PRO A 6 -23.08 -11.56 -16.24
N SER A 7 -24.32 -11.06 -16.27
CA SER A 7 -24.91 -10.65 -17.55
C SER A 7 -24.04 -9.55 -18.20
N PRO A 8 -23.95 -9.49 -19.54
CA PRO A 8 -23.14 -8.47 -20.22
C PRO A 8 -23.47 -7.04 -19.78
N ARG A 9 -24.75 -6.77 -19.50
CA ARG A 9 -25.22 -5.48 -18.95
C ARG A 9 -24.63 -5.20 -17.57
N ALA A 10 -24.62 -6.19 -16.67
CA ALA A 10 -24.04 -6.03 -15.33
C ALA A 10 -22.52 -5.78 -15.42
N SER A 11 -21.81 -6.53 -16.27
CA SER A 11 -20.38 -6.31 -16.52
C SER A 11 -20.08 -4.91 -17.04
N PHE A 12 -20.87 -4.41 -17.99
CA PHE A 12 -20.75 -3.05 -18.51
C PHE A 12 -20.88 -1.99 -17.41
N TRP A 13 -21.92 -2.07 -16.58
CA TRP A 13 -22.13 -1.12 -15.48
C TRP A 13 -21.03 -1.21 -14.42
N LEU A 14 -20.49 -2.40 -14.17
CA LEU A 14 -19.38 -2.58 -13.24
C LEU A 14 -18.11 -1.87 -13.73
N VAL A 15 -17.81 -1.97 -15.03
CA VAL A 15 -16.70 -1.25 -15.65
C VAL A 15 -16.91 0.27 -15.54
N LEU A 16 -18.13 0.77 -15.79
CA LEU A 16 -18.42 2.20 -15.60
C LEU A 16 -18.25 2.63 -14.14
N ALA A 17 -18.65 1.80 -13.18
CA ALA A 17 -18.41 2.06 -11.75
C ALA A 17 -16.90 2.11 -11.42
N MET A 18 -16.07 1.25 -12.05
CA MET A 18 -14.61 1.30 -11.94
C MET A 18 -13.99 2.58 -12.46
N PHE A 19 -14.48 3.07 -13.60
CA PHE A 19 -14.03 4.36 -14.09
C PHE A 19 -14.47 5.48 -13.16
N GLY A 20 -15.72 5.45 -12.68
CA GLY A 20 -16.26 6.44 -11.75
C GLY A 20 -15.47 6.52 -10.43
N MET A 21 -15.11 5.38 -9.84
CA MET A 21 -14.37 5.34 -8.56
C MET A 21 -12.98 5.98 -8.63
N LEU A 22 -12.38 6.11 -9.81
CA LEU A 22 -11.09 6.79 -10.00
C LEU A 22 -11.26 8.21 -10.56
N ALA A 23 -12.10 8.36 -11.59
CA ALA A 23 -12.27 9.63 -12.30
C ALA A 23 -12.96 10.71 -11.44
N VAL A 24 -13.98 10.33 -10.65
CA VAL A 24 -14.70 11.28 -9.79
C VAL A 24 -13.80 11.89 -8.72
N PRO A 25 -13.08 11.11 -7.87
CA PRO A 25 -12.22 11.70 -6.86
C PRO A 25 -11.05 12.44 -7.50
N ALA A 26 -10.49 11.93 -8.60
CA ALA A 26 -9.47 12.65 -9.36
C ALA A 26 -9.96 14.04 -9.81
N ALA A 27 -11.14 14.13 -10.42
CA ALA A 27 -11.71 15.39 -10.87
C ALA A 27 -11.97 16.34 -9.69
N ILE A 28 -12.55 15.85 -8.59
CA ILE A 28 -12.80 16.65 -7.39
C ILE A 28 -11.49 17.20 -6.82
N THR A 29 -10.45 16.35 -6.69
CA THR A 29 -9.15 16.77 -6.17
C THR A 29 -8.46 17.75 -7.11
N LEU A 30 -8.48 17.53 -8.43
CA LEU A 30 -7.91 18.45 -9.41
C LEU A 30 -8.61 19.83 -9.38
N HIS A 31 -9.92 19.87 -9.11
CA HIS A 31 -10.64 21.12 -8.93
C HIS A 31 -10.26 21.91 -7.66
N THR A 32 -9.50 21.32 -6.73
CA THR A 32 -8.95 22.07 -5.58
C THR A 32 -7.77 22.97 -5.97
N VAL A 33 -7.18 22.74 -7.15
CA VAL A 33 -6.04 23.51 -7.66
C VAL A 33 -6.50 24.90 -8.08
N ARG A 34 -5.87 25.92 -7.49
CA ARG A 34 -6.05 27.34 -7.77
C ARG A 34 -4.75 27.89 -8.34
N ALA A 35 -4.63 27.89 -9.66
CA ALA A 35 -3.52 28.53 -10.36
C ALA A 35 -3.45 30.01 -9.92
N SER A 36 -2.25 30.50 -9.56
CA SER A 36 -1.95 31.87 -9.13
C SER A 36 -2.50 32.34 -7.77
N SER A 37 -2.29 31.58 -6.69
CA SER A 37 -2.54 32.08 -5.32
C SER A 37 -1.41 31.74 -4.35
N GLN A 38 -1.28 32.50 -3.25
CA GLN A 38 -0.37 32.18 -2.13
C GLN A 38 -0.68 30.83 -1.47
N ASN A 39 -1.85 30.24 -1.76
CA ASN A 39 -2.26 28.91 -1.30
C ASN A 39 -2.86 28.13 -2.48
N PRO A 40 -2.02 27.47 -3.29
CA PRO A 40 -2.44 26.91 -4.57
C PRO A 40 -3.46 25.77 -4.44
N THR A 41 -3.60 25.14 -3.26
CA THR A 41 -4.49 23.99 -3.07
C THR A 41 -5.06 23.95 -1.63
N PRO A 42 -6.01 24.83 -1.28
CA PRO A 42 -6.62 24.80 0.05
C PRO A 42 -7.30 23.46 0.31
N HIS A 43 -6.92 22.79 1.40
CA HIS A 43 -7.37 21.43 1.76
C HIS A 43 -7.13 20.37 0.66
N GLY A 44 -6.22 20.63 -0.28
CA GLY A 44 -5.95 19.72 -1.40
C GLY A 44 -5.56 18.32 -0.96
N TYR A 45 -4.70 18.21 0.05
CA TYR A 45 -4.31 16.93 0.64
C TYR A 45 -5.52 16.25 1.31
N THR A 46 -6.25 16.96 2.18
CA THR A 46 -7.44 16.39 2.83
C THR A 46 -8.46 15.84 1.81
N VAL A 47 -8.76 16.61 0.75
CA VAL A 47 -9.70 16.22 -0.30
C VAL A 47 -9.14 15.07 -1.14
N SER A 48 -7.83 15.01 -1.35
CA SER A 48 -7.19 13.94 -2.12
C SER A 48 -7.32 12.56 -1.50
N LEU A 49 -7.58 12.46 -0.19
CA LEU A 49 -7.87 11.17 0.45
C LEU A 49 -9.11 10.47 -0.16
N LEU A 50 -9.97 11.20 -0.86
CA LEU A 50 -11.06 10.62 -1.65
C LEU A 50 -10.58 9.65 -2.74
N LEU A 51 -9.34 9.81 -3.23
CA LEU A 51 -8.70 8.86 -4.17
C LEU A 51 -8.56 7.45 -3.57
N PHE A 52 -8.58 7.32 -2.24
CA PHE A 52 -8.56 6.05 -1.52
C PHE A 52 -9.93 5.72 -0.91
N ILE A 53 -10.54 6.69 -0.22
CA ILE A 53 -11.80 6.51 0.52
C ILE A 53 -12.95 6.10 -0.40
N LEU A 54 -13.10 6.74 -1.58
CA LEU A 54 -14.20 6.41 -2.47
C LEU A 54 -14.07 5.00 -3.06
N PRO A 55 -12.90 4.58 -3.61
CA PRO A 55 -12.66 3.18 -3.96
C PRO A 55 -12.98 2.18 -2.85
N ILE A 56 -12.54 2.46 -1.62
CA ILE A 56 -12.82 1.62 -0.45
C ILE A 56 -14.32 1.48 -0.24
N ALA A 57 -15.06 2.59 -0.22
CA ALA A 57 -16.50 2.59 0.03
C ALA A 57 -17.27 1.85 -1.07
N VAL A 58 -16.93 2.07 -2.34
CA VAL A 58 -17.57 1.41 -3.49
C VAL A 58 -17.34 -0.10 -3.45
N ILE A 59 -16.10 -0.54 -3.25
CA ILE A 59 -15.76 -1.98 -3.20
C ILE A 59 -16.38 -2.64 -1.96
N ALA A 60 -16.31 -2.00 -0.79
CA ALA A 60 -16.90 -2.51 0.43
C ALA A 60 -18.41 -2.66 0.31
N PHE A 61 -19.11 -1.66 -0.25
CA PHE A 61 -20.54 -1.73 -0.51
C PHE A 61 -20.88 -2.84 -1.52
N TRP A 62 -20.05 -3.00 -2.56
CA TRP A 62 -20.23 -4.05 -3.55
C TRP A 62 -20.12 -5.47 -2.96
N PHE A 63 -19.33 -5.67 -1.88
CA PHE A 63 -19.27 -6.95 -1.17
C PHE A 63 -20.52 -7.27 -0.34
N ILE A 64 -21.36 -6.30 0.02
CA ILE A 64 -22.55 -6.50 0.87
C ILE A 64 -23.57 -7.48 0.26
N PRO A 65 -24.03 -7.33 -1.00
CA PRO A 65 -25.04 -8.21 -1.58
C PRO A 65 -24.49 -9.57 -2.08
N GLN A 66 -23.19 -9.82 -2.00
CA GLN A 66 -22.54 -10.94 -2.68
C GLN A 66 -22.39 -12.16 -1.76
N GLU A 67 -23.45 -12.96 -1.63
CA GLU A 67 -23.48 -14.17 -0.77
C GLU A 67 -22.43 -15.23 -1.14
N GLY A 68 -21.87 -15.18 -2.35
CA GLY A 68 -20.91 -16.17 -2.86
C GLY A 68 -19.43 -15.79 -2.78
N ILE A 69 -19.05 -14.65 -2.19
CA ILE A 69 -17.64 -14.22 -2.13
C ILE A 69 -17.03 -14.69 -0.82
N GLN A 70 -15.96 -15.49 -0.91
CA GLN A 70 -15.34 -16.09 0.26
C GLN A 70 -14.32 -15.17 0.93
N VAL A 71 -14.75 -13.95 1.26
CA VAL A 71 -13.90 -13.02 2.01
C VAL A 71 -13.64 -13.59 3.41
N SER A 72 -12.37 -13.89 3.70
CA SER A 72 -11.97 -14.19 5.07
C SER A 72 -12.02 -12.91 5.92
N LYS A 73 -13.20 -12.59 6.47
CA LYS A 73 -13.44 -11.41 7.32
C LYS A 73 -12.44 -11.31 8.48
N LYS A 74 -12.06 -12.46 9.05
CA LYS A 74 -11.06 -12.55 10.11
C LYS A 74 -9.67 -12.17 9.58
N ALA A 75 -9.21 -12.74 8.46
CA ALA A 75 -7.90 -12.39 7.90
C ALA A 75 -7.85 -10.92 7.49
N PHE A 76 -8.93 -10.39 6.90
CA PHE A 76 -9.07 -8.97 6.59
C PHE A 76 -8.88 -8.09 7.83
N GLY A 77 -9.68 -8.35 8.88
CA GLY A 77 -9.61 -7.58 10.13
C GLY A 77 -8.24 -7.66 10.81
N TRP A 78 -7.63 -8.85 10.87
CA TRP A 78 -6.28 -9.01 11.43
C TRP A 78 -5.20 -8.32 10.60
N THR A 79 -5.36 -8.27 9.26
CA THR A 79 -4.41 -7.58 8.37
C THR A 79 -4.40 -6.09 8.69
N ILE A 80 -5.57 -5.46 8.73
CA ILE A 80 -5.69 -4.04 9.05
C ILE A 80 -5.25 -3.76 10.50
N ALA A 81 -5.67 -4.59 11.46
CA ALA A 81 -5.28 -4.45 12.86
C ALA A 81 -3.77 -4.59 13.10
N LEU A 82 -3.04 -5.25 12.19
CA LEU A 82 -1.57 -5.33 12.23
C LEU A 82 -0.93 -4.16 11.48
N LEU A 83 -1.33 -3.94 10.23
CA LEU A 83 -0.65 -3.00 9.34
C LEU A 83 -0.92 -1.54 9.70
N PHE A 84 -2.14 -1.18 10.09
CA PHE A 84 -2.46 0.21 10.45
C PHE A 84 -1.64 0.70 11.66
N PRO A 85 -1.57 -0.01 12.80
CA PRO A 85 -0.72 0.40 13.90
C PRO A 85 0.75 0.48 13.52
N LEU A 86 1.25 -0.45 12.68
CA LEU A 86 2.61 -0.36 12.16
C LEU A 86 2.78 0.94 11.37
N GLY A 87 1.94 1.22 10.38
CA GLY A 87 1.96 2.48 9.62
C GLY A 87 1.93 3.73 10.50
N ALA A 88 1.02 3.76 11.47
CA ALA A 88 0.90 4.85 12.44
C ALA A 88 2.16 5.04 13.31
N LEU A 89 2.82 3.95 13.72
CA LEU A 89 4.09 4.00 14.43
C LEU A 89 5.21 4.51 13.51
N LEU A 90 5.21 4.11 12.24
CA LEU A 90 6.20 4.57 11.27
C LEU A 90 6.14 6.08 11.10
N ASP A 91 4.96 6.65 10.98
CA ASP A 91 4.81 8.11 10.96
C ASP A 91 5.24 8.75 12.25
N PHE A 92 4.79 8.20 13.37
CA PHE A 92 5.13 8.71 14.68
C PHE A 92 6.65 8.81 14.86
N PHE A 93 7.41 7.80 14.45
CA PHE A 93 8.86 7.77 14.64
C PHE A 93 9.65 8.46 13.52
N PHE A 94 9.19 8.39 12.26
CA PHE A 94 10.04 8.68 11.11
C PHE A 94 9.52 9.73 10.14
N ALA A 95 8.24 10.14 10.19
CA ALA A 95 7.70 11.06 9.18
C ALA A 95 8.47 12.40 9.16
N GLN A 96 8.78 12.99 10.31
CA GLN A 96 9.58 14.24 10.37
C GLN A 96 11.05 14.03 10.00
N TYR A 97 11.54 12.80 10.09
CA TYR A 97 12.90 12.45 9.74
C TYR A 97 13.06 12.32 8.22
N PHE A 98 12.08 11.76 7.51
CA PHE A 98 12.14 11.58 6.05
C PHE A 98 11.50 12.73 5.27
N PHE A 99 10.47 13.36 5.84
CA PHE A 99 9.64 14.33 5.13
C PHE A 99 9.56 15.66 5.85
N TYR A 100 9.09 16.66 5.12
CA TYR A 100 8.63 17.94 5.65
C TYR A 100 7.37 18.41 4.93
N PHE A 101 6.57 19.23 5.59
CA PHE A 101 5.22 19.60 5.14
C PHE A 101 5.12 21.12 4.94
N PRO A 102 5.53 21.66 3.77
CA PRO A 102 5.64 23.10 3.59
C PRO A 102 4.28 23.80 3.43
N ASN A 103 3.28 23.13 2.85
CA ASN A 103 1.94 23.69 2.65
C ASN A 103 0.94 23.19 3.71
N VAL A 104 0.99 23.78 4.90
CA VAL A 104 0.05 23.45 6.01
C VAL A 104 -1.41 23.71 5.61
N ARG A 105 -1.68 24.63 4.67
CA ARG A 105 -3.04 24.93 4.23
C ARG A 105 -3.60 23.88 3.26
N ALA A 106 -2.80 22.94 2.80
CA ALA A 106 -3.28 21.77 2.05
C ALA A 106 -4.00 20.75 2.95
N THR A 107 -3.88 20.87 4.27
CA THR A 107 -4.46 19.95 5.25
C THR A 107 -5.58 20.62 6.05
N LEU A 108 -6.19 19.91 6.99
CA LEU A 108 -7.12 20.46 7.99
C LEU A 108 -6.42 21.35 9.02
N GLY A 109 -5.08 21.39 9.03
CA GLY A 109 -4.29 22.11 10.03
C GLY A 109 -4.22 21.41 11.40
N ILE A 110 -4.85 20.24 11.54
CA ILE A 110 -4.80 19.42 12.75
C ILE A 110 -3.53 18.59 12.71
N LYS A 111 -2.71 18.68 13.77
CA LYS A 111 -1.49 17.91 13.89
C LYS A 111 -1.69 16.69 14.77
N ALA A 112 -1.28 15.52 14.28
CA ALA A 112 -1.13 14.31 15.06
C ALA A 112 0.27 14.25 15.71
N PRO A 113 0.42 13.57 16.86
CA PRO A 113 1.71 13.44 17.54
C PRO A 113 2.74 12.70 16.67
N ALA A 114 3.96 13.21 16.58
CA ALA A 114 5.12 12.50 16.02
C ALA A 114 6.42 13.04 16.65
N LEU A 115 7.47 12.23 16.65
CA LEU A 115 8.79 12.61 17.14
C LEU A 115 9.38 13.71 16.25
N GLY A 116 9.94 14.74 16.89
CA GLY A 116 10.50 15.90 16.17
C GLY A 116 9.47 16.93 15.71
N GLY A 117 8.17 16.68 15.87
CA GLY A 117 7.11 17.65 15.58
C GLY A 117 5.84 16.98 15.04
N GLY A 118 4.69 17.61 15.25
CA GLY A 118 3.42 17.06 14.78
C GLY A 118 3.30 17.04 13.25
N VAL A 119 2.76 15.94 12.71
CA VAL A 119 2.46 15.74 11.28
C VAL A 119 0.98 15.97 11.01
N PRO A 120 0.55 16.22 9.76
CA PRO A 120 -0.87 16.26 9.44
C PRO A 120 -1.61 15.00 9.91
N VAL A 121 -2.80 15.16 10.50
CA VAL A 121 -3.63 14.00 10.89
C VAL A 121 -4.02 13.13 9.69
N GLU A 122 -4.03 13.73 8.50
CA GLU A 122 -4.23 13.06 7.23
C GLU A 122 -3.24 11.92 6.98
N GLU A 123 -2.01 11.98 7.50
CA GLU A 123 -1.02 10.90 7.35
C GLU A 123 -1.55 9.59 7.96
N TYR A 124 -2.11 9.65 9.16
CA TYR A 124 -2.68 8.48 9.83
C TYR A 124 -3.90 7.91 9.06
N LEU A 125 -4.75 8.80 8.53
CA LEU A 125 -5.87 8.39 7.68
C LEU A 125 -5.37 7.79 6.37
N PHE A 126 -4.29 8.33 5.82
CA PHE A 126 -3.64 7.83 4.62
C PHE A 126 -3.10 6.41 4.83
N TYR A 127 -2.41 6.10 5.94
CA TYR A 127 -2.00 4.70 6.19
C TYR A 127 -3.19 3.76 6.30
N LEU A 128 -4.22 4.13 7.07
CA LEU A 128 -5.42 3.30 7.20
C LEU A 128 -6.09 3.05 5.84
N THR A 129 -6.33 4.11 5.09
CA THR A 129 -7.03 4.05 3.80
C THR A 129 -6.17 3.42 2.72
N GLY A 130 -4.86 3.65 2.71
CA GLY A 130 -3.91 2.99 1.81
C GLY A 130 -3.94 1.46 1.97
N PHE A 131 -3.81 0.96 3.21
CA PHE A 131 -3.91 -0.49 3.46
C PHE A 131 -5.29 -1.05 3.10
N LEU A 132 -6.37 -0.34 3.44
CA LEU A 132 -7.72 -0.74 3.07
C LEU A 132 -7.92 -0.78 1.55
N ALA A 133 -7.42 0.22 0.82
CA ALA A 133 -7.55 0.31 -0.63
C ALA A 133 -6.81 -0.85 -1.31
N VAL A 134 -5.54 -1.07 -0.96
CA VAL A 134 -4.75 -2.21 -1.45
C VAL A 134 -5.47 -3.52 -1.18
N LEU A 135 -5.92 -3.73 0.06
CA LEU A 135 -6.49 -5.00 0.50
C LEU A 135 -7.85 -5.27 -0.16
N LEU A 136 -8.73 -4.27 -0.23
CA LEU A 136 -10.03 -4.41 -0.87
C LEU A 136 -9.90 -4.59 -2.37
N LEU A 137 -8.99 -3.86 -3.04
CA LEU A 137 -8.70 -4.08 -4.46
C LEU A 137 -8.17 -5.50 -4.69
N TYR A 138 -7.25 -5.98 -3.85
CA TYR A 138 -6.73 -7.34 -3.96
C TYR A 138 -7.84 -8.39 -3.81
N ILE A 139 -8.66 -8.30 -2.75
CA ILE A 139 -9.75 -9.26 -2.52
C ILE A 139 -10.79 -9.19 -3.65
N TRP A 140 -11.07 -7.99 -4.15
CA TRP A 140 -12.04 -7.82 -5.23
C TRP A 140 -11.55 -8.41 -6.55
N LEU A 141 -10.27 -8.21 -6.85
CA LEU A 141 -9.65 -8.81 -8.01
C LEU A 141 -9.50 -10.32 -7.86
N ASP A 142 -9.06 -10.80 -6.69
CA ASP A 142 -8.91 -12.22 -6.39
C ASP A 142 -10.27 -12.94 -6.48
N GLU A 143 -11.22 -12.58 -5.64
CA GLU A 143 -12.45 -13.37 -5.46
C GLU A 143 -13.50 -13.17 -6.57
N TYR A 144 -13.37 -12.14 -7.42
CA TYR A 144 -14.34 -11.84 -8.47
C TYR A 144 -13.75 -11.75 -9.88
N TRP A 145 -12.89 -10.77 -10.16
CA TRP A 145 -12.41 -10.53 -11.53
C TRP A 145 -11.49 -11.63 -12.06
N LEU A 146 -10.65 -12.16 -11.18
CA LEU A 146 -9.61 -13.13 -11.46
C LEU A 146 -9.79 -14.41 -10.64
N ALA A 147 -11.05 -14.70 -10.26
CA ALA A 147 -11.44 -15.86 -9.46
C ALA A 147 -11.01 -17.20 -10.07
N ALA A 148 -10.81 -17.25 -11.38
CA ALA A 148 -10.28 -18.43 -12.06
C ALA A 148 -8.85 -18.81 -11.64
N TYR A 149 -8.14 -17.89 -10.98
CA TYR A 149 -6.75 -18.04 -10.55
C TYR A 149 -6.59 -18.00 -9.03
N SER A 150 -7.69 -17.89 -8.30
CA SER A 150 -7.71 -17.90 -6.84
C SER A 150 -7.56 -19.31 -6.30
N ILE A 151 -6.87 -19.42 -5.17
CA ILE A 151 -6.76 -20.68 -4.42
C ILE A 151 -7.84 -20.70 -3.33
N PRO A 152 -8.79 -21.65 -3.37
CA PRO A 152 -9.86 -21.78 -2.38
C PRO A 152 -9.37 -21.86 -0.93
N ASN A 153 -10.28 -21.60 0.01
CA ASN A 153 -9.94 -21.62 1.43
C ASN A 153 -9.65 -23.03 1.98
N ASP A 154 -10.26 -24.04 1.35
CA ASP A 154 -10.18 -25.46 1.65
C ASP A 154 -9.09 -26.21 0.85
N ASP A 155 -8.36 -25.50 -0.02
CA ASP A 155 -7.30 -26.08 -0.83
C ASP A 155 -6.14 -26.58 0.05
N GLU A 156 -5.59 -27.75 -0.29
CA GLU A 156 -4.47 -28.35 0.43
C GLU A 156 -3.24 -27.44 0.43
N ASN A 157 -2.98 -26.71 -0.65
CA ASN A 157 -1.88 -25.75 -0.74
C ASN A 157 -2.03 -24.59 0.24
N ARG A 158 -3.23 -24.34 0.78
CA ARG A 158 -3.51 -23.32 1.79
C ARG A 158 -3.51 -23.91 3.20
N ILE A 159 -4.06 -25.09 3.40
CA ILE A 159 -4.19 -25.68 4.74
C ILE A 159 -2.90 -26.40 5.17
N SER A 160 -2.22 -27.05 4.23
CA SER A 160 -1.03 -27.85 4.49
C SER A 160 0.23 -27.00 4.43
N PHE A 161 0.89 -26.82 5.56
CA PHE A 161 2.22 -26.23 5.65
C PHE A 161 2.93 -26.73 6.91
N VAL A 162 4.27 -26.71 6.89
CA VAL A 162 5.08 -26.99 8.08
C VAL A 162 5.00 -25.79 9.02
N ARG A 163 5.42 -24.62 8.56
CA ARG A 163 5.43 -23.35 9.31
C ARG A 163 5.17 -22.16 8.39
N LEU A 164 4.67 -21.06 8.95
CA LEU A 164 4.43 -19.82 8.21
C LEU A 164 5.69 -18.96 8.10
N LEU A 165 6.55 -18.98 9.13
CA LEU A 165 7.79 -18.22 9.13
C LEU A 165 8.93 -19.12 8.64
N GLU A 166 9.45 -18.82 7.45
CA GLU A 166 10.57 -19.56 6.88
C GLU A 166 11.78 -18.65 6.71
N PHE A 167 12.90 -19.07 7.27
CA PHE A 167 14.15 -18.35 7.05
C PHE A 167 14.54 -18.47 5.58
N HIS A 168 14.60 -17.33 4.89
CA HIS A 168 14.96 -17.24 3.49
C HIS A 168 16.29 -16.48 3.33
N PRO A 169 17.45 -17.16 3.38
CA PRO A 169 18.77 -16.53 3.39
C PRO A 169 19.00 -15.58 2.21
N GLN A 170 18.49 -15.94 1.03
CA GLN A 170 18.61 -15.14 -0.18
C GLN A 170 17.99 -13.74 -0.01
N SER A 171 16.91 -13.63 0.78
CA SER A 171 16.27 -12.34 1.02
C SER A 171 17.02 -11.48 2.03
N VAL A 172 17.69 -12.10 3.00
CA VAL A 172 18.61 -11.40 3.90
C VAL A 172 19.80 -10.86 3.11
N VAL A 173 20.41 -11.70 2.26
CA VAL A 173 21.52 -11.30 1.37
C VAL A 173 21.08 -10.18 0.44
N LEU A 174 19.90 -10.29 -0.17
CA LEU A 174 19.34 -9.25 -1.03
C LEU A 174 19.12 -7.94 -0.25
N GLY A 175 18.54 -8.00 0.95
CA GLY A 175 18.31 -6.82 1.79
C GLY A 175 19.61 -6.11 2.16
N ILE A 176 20.63 -6.86 2.60
CA ILE A 176 21.96 -6.33 2.89
C ILE A 176 22.57 -5.70 1.64
N PHE A 177 22.51 -6.41 0.51
CA PHE A 177 23.04 -5.91 -0.76
C PHE A 177 22.37 -4.60 -1.18
N LEU A 178 21.04 -4.51 -1.12
CA LEU A 178 20.29 -3.30 -1.47
C LEU A 178 20.68 -2.11 -0.57
N ILE A 179 20.77 -2.32 0.75
CA ILE A 179 21.15 -1.27 1.70
C ILE A 179 22.59 -0.81 1.44
N LEU A 180 23.54 -1.74 1.30
CA LEU A 180 24.94 -1.40 1.02
C LEU A 180 25.09 -0.67 -0.33
N ALA A 181 24.39 -1.12 -1.37
CA ALA A 181 24.37 -0.46 -2.66
C ALA A 181 23.83 0.98 -2.56
N ALA A 182 22.74 1.18 -1.83
CA ALA A 182 22.18 2.51 -1.60
C ALA A 182 23.15 3.42 -0.82
N ILE A 183 23.81 2.91 0.22
CA ILE A 183 24.80 3.66 1.01
C ILE A 183 25.99 4.06 0.14
N LEU A 184 26.53 3.12 -0.65
CA LEU A 184 27.63 3.37 -1.56
C LEU A 184 27.23 4.40 -2.63
N TYR A 185 26.03 4.27 -3.21
CA TYR A 185 25.55 5.24 -4.20
C TYR A 185 25.41 6.63 -3.58
N LYS A 186 24.76 6.75 -2.41
CA LYS A 186 24.59 8.02 -1.69
C LYS A 186 25.94 8.70 -1.46
N LYS A 187 26.91 7.96 -0.92
CA LYS A 187 28.24 8.47 -0.60
C LYS A 187 29.01 8.97 -1.82
N ASN A 188 28.89 8.29 -2.97
CA ASN A 188 29.68 8.61 -4.16
C ASN A 188 28.99 9.63 -5.09
N TYR A 189 27.65 9.63 -5.15
CA TYR A 189 26.89 10.39 -6.15
C TYR A 189 25.67 11.15 -5.58
N GLY A 190 25.07 10.66 -4.49
CA GLY A 190 23.81 11.20 -3.96
C GLY A 190 23.94 12.34 -2.95
N GLY A 191 25.16 12.80 -2.65
CA GLY A 191 25.42 13.89 -1.73
C GLY A 191 25.49 13.49 -0.24
N PRO A 192 25.54 14.48 0.68
CA PRO A 192 25.67 14.21 2.11
C PRO A 192 24.44 13.51 2.69
N GLY A 193 24.64 12.75 3.77
CA GLY A 193 23.59 12.07 4.50
C GLY A 193 23.64 10.55 4.42
N PHE A 194 22.52 9.90 4.69
CA PHE A 194 22.36 8.45 4.74
C PHE A 194 21.02 8.10 4.06
N PRO A 195 20.92 7.03 3.23
CA PRO A 195 19.66 6.65 2.57
C PRO A 195 18.69 6.01 3.58
N GLY A 196 18.28 6.77 4.59
CA GLY A 196 17.48 6.32 5.72
C GLY A 196 16.11 5.85 5.28
N TYR A 197 15.47 6.58 4.36
CA TYR A 197 14.14 6.22 3.88
C TYR A 197 14.18 4.88 3.12
N PHE A 198 15.10 4.71 2.18
CA PHE A 198 15.24 3.44 1.46
C PHE A 198 15.64 2.27 2.38
N THR A 199 16.58 2.51 3.31
CA THR A 199 16.96 1.49 4.30
C THR A 199 15.76 1.05 5.12
N PHE A 200 14.94 2.02 5.51
CA PHE A 200 13.69 1.78 6.22
C PHE A 200 12.71 0.92 5.38
N LEU A 201 12.54 1.20 4.08
CA LEU A 201 11.69 0.38 3.21
C LEU A 201 12.19 -1.06 3.07
N VAL A 202 13.51 -1.24 2.97
CA VAL A 202 14.10 -2.58 2.88
C VAL A 202 13.86 -3.36 4.16
N LEU A 203 14.09 -2.76 5.33
CA LEU A 203 13.97 -3.45 6.63
C LEU A 203 12.53 -3.60 7.11
N GLY A 204 11.69 -2.60 6.89
CA GLY A 204 10.32 -2.52 7.41
C GLY A 204 9.28 -3.19 6.52
N ALA A 205 9.46 -3.16 5.19
CA ALA A 205 8.49 -3.70 4.25
C ALA A 205 9.02 -4.94 3.51
N LEU A 206 10.17 -4.85 2.85
CA LEU A 206 10.68 -5.93 2.00
C LEU A 206 11.12 -7.15 2.79
N LEU A 207 12.02 -6.98 3.76
CA LEU A 207 12.60 -8.11 4.49
C LEU A 207 11.54 -8.96 5.22
N PRO A 208 10.55 -8.37 5.94
CA PRO A 208 9.48 -9.15 6.57
C PRO A 208 8.63 -9.89 5.55
N SER A 209 8.27 -9.23 4.44
CA SER A 209 7.50 -9.85 3.37
C SER A 209 8.21 -11.06 2.79
N TYR A 210 9.54 -10.98 2.64
CA TYR A 210 10.33 -12.08 2.13
C TYR A 210 10.45 -13.28 3.07
N MET A 211 10.42 -13.08 4.40
CA MET A 211 10.40 -14.19 5.36
C MET A 211 9.11 -15.03 5.28
N PHE A 212 8.03 -14.40 4.82
CA PHE A 212 6.73 -15.06 4.62
C PHE A 212 6.52 -15.54 3.18
N LEU A 213 7.35 -15.08 2.23
CA LEU A 213 7.17 -15.35 0.82
C LEU A 213 7.17 -16.84 0.46
N PRO A 214 8.07 -17.71 0.98
CA PRO A 214 8.04 -19.13 0.66
C PRO A 214 6.67 -19.77 0.94
N THR A 215 6.05 -19.39 2.05
CA THR A 215 4.75 -19.90 2.49
C THR A 215 3.57 -19.16 1.82
N ALA A 216 3.71 -17.89 1.47
CA ALA A 216 2.64 -17.12 0.81
C ALA A 216 2.55 -17.40 -0.69
N ARG A 217 3.69 -17.63 -1.36
CA ARG A 217 3.78 -17.77 -2.82
C ARG A 217 2.81 -18.77 -3.47
N PRO A 218 2.54 -19.96 -2.88
CA PRO A 218 1.64 -20.93 -3.49
C PRO A 218 0.16 -20.51 -3.48
N VAL A 219 -0.23 -19.57 -2.60
CA VAL A 219 -1.63 -19.20 -2.38
C VAL A 219 -1.98 -17.80 -2.90
N ILE A 220 -0.96 -17.02 -3.28
CA ILE A 220 -1.14 -15.69 -3.87
C ILE A 220 -1.69 -15.82 -5.30
N ASN A 221 -2.77 -15.09 -5.59
CA ASN A 221 -3.20 -14.86 -6.96
C ASN A 221 -2.33 -13.78 -7.60
N TRP A 222 -1.24 -14.21 -8.26
CA TRP A 222 -0.24 -13.32 -8.85
C TRP A 222 -0.83 -12.37 -9.90
N ARG A 223 -1.88 -12.77 -10.63
CA ARG A 223 -2.55 -11.90 -11.60
C ARG A 223 -3.29 -10.77 -10.89
N ALA A 224 -3.97 -11.06 -9.77
CA ALA A 224 -4.61 -10.05 -8.96
C ALA A 224 -3.57 -9.10 -8.36
N VAL A 225 -2.47 -9.61 -7.79
CA VAL A 225 -1.39 -8.78 -7.25
C VAL A 225 -0.81 -7.84 -8.29
N SER A 226 -0.49 -8.33 -9.49
CA SER A 226 0.06 -7.48 -10.55
C SER A 226 -0.88 -6.34 -10.94
N LEU A 227 -2.19 -6.61 -10.99
CA LEU A 227 -3.17 -5.58 -11.32
C LEU A 227 -3.39 -4.59 -10.16
N VAL A 228 -3.37 -5.04 -8.90
CA VAL A 228 -3.38 -4.13 -7.73
C VAL A 228 -2.16 -3.22 -7.77
N MET A 229 -0.95 -3.77 -7.96
CA MET A 229 0.28 -2.98 -8.05
C MET A 229 0.19 -1.93 -9.15
N PHE A 230 -0.28 -2.33 -10.34
CA PHE A 230 -0.48 -1.40 -11.45
C PHE A 230 -1.45 -0.26 -11.07
N MET A 231 -2.62 -0.60 -10.50
CA MET A 231 -3.61 0.40 -10.09
C MET A 231 -3.09 1.34 -9.00
N ILE A 232 -2.41 0.81 -7.99
CA ILE A 232 -1.88 1.60 -6.87
C ILE A 232 -0.75 2.53 -7.34
N VAL A 233 0.15 2.04 -8.19
CA VAL A 233 1.19 2.91 -8.80
C VAL A 233 0.54 3.99 -9.66
N LEU A 234 -0.50 3.68 -10.44
CA LEU A 234 -1.21 4.68 -11.23
C LEU A 234 -1.87 5.75 -10.35
N ILE A 235 -2.54 5.34 -9.26
CA ILE A 235 -3.15 6.26 -8.29
C ILE A 235 -2.06 7.12 -7.63
N SER A 236 -0.94 6.51 -7.22
CA SER A 236 0.22 7.21 -6.67
C SER A 236 0.77 8.25 -7.63
N LEU A 237 0.98 7.91 -8.91
CA LEU A 237 1.47 8.89 -9.89
C LEU A 237 0.49 10.05 -10.08
N LEU A 238 -0.82 9.78 -10.10
CA LEU A 238 -1.81 10.86 -10.13
C LEU A 238 -1.74 11.71 -8.85
N TRP A 239 -1.62 11.08 -7.69
CA TRP A 239 -1.67 11.75 -6.40
C TRP A 239 -0.39 12.53 -6.08
N GLU A 240 0.77 11.92 -6.22
CA GLU A 240 2.05 12.51 -5.84
C GLU A 240 2.57 13.45 -6.90
N VAL A 241 2.65 12.97 -8.14
CA VAL A 241 3.32 13.70 -9.22
C VAL A 241 2.46 14.83 -9.74
N THR A 242 1.14 14.63 -9.82
CA THR A 242 0.24 15.66 -10.37
C THR A 242 -0.24 16.65 -9.32
N LEU A 243 -0.35 16.21 -8.06
CA LEU A 243 -0.96 17.02 -6.99
C LEU A 243 0.03 17.31 -5.85
N ALA A 244 0.50 16.31 -5.13
CA ALA A 244 1.20 16.56 -3.87
C ALA A 244 2.51 17.34 -4.02
N LEU A 245 3.41 16.86 -4.88
CA LEU A 245 4.74 17.46 -5.03
C LEU A 245 4.70 18.83 -5.71
N PRO A 246 3.97 19.05 -6.83
CA PRO A 246 3.89 20.36 -7.45
C PRO A 246 3.33 21.45 -6.52
N TYR A 247 2.44 21.08 -5.59
CA TYR A 247 1.78 22.02 -4.68
C TYR A 247 2.31 21.97 -3.24
N GLY A 248 3.41 21.25 -3.01
CA GLY A 248 4.16 21.22 -1.76
C GLY A 248 3.35 20.70 -0.57
N TRP A 249 2.47 19.70 -0.76
CA TRP A 249 1.73 19.11 0.36
C TRP A 249 2.68 18.47 1.36
N TRP A 250 3.67 17.73 0.85
CA TRP A 250 4.88 17.30 1.54
C TRP A 250 6.04 17.28 0.56
N ASN A 251 7.25 17.11 1.08
CA ASN A 251 8.46 16.89 0.29
C ASN A 251 9.50 16.14 1.13
N PHE A 252 10.59 15.73 0.49
CA PHE A 252 11.57 14.80 1.02
C PHE A 252 12.83 15.51 1.50
N ARG A 253 13.37 15.08 2.64
CA ARG A 253 14.68 15.53 3.11
C ARG A 253 15.78 14.86 2.30
N ASP A 254 16.51 15.65 1.52
CA ASP A 254 17.59 15.15 0.64
C ASP A 254 18.63 14.31 1.38
N GLU A 255 18.89 14.61 2.65
CA GLU A 255 19.85 13.89 3.49
C GLU A 255 19.42 12.45 3.77
N GLN A 256 18.13 12.14 3.64
CA GLN A 256 17.53 10.82 3.89
C GLN A 256 17.21 10.01 2.64
N MET A 257 17.31 10.65 1.48
CA MET A 257 17.05 10.05 0.17
C MET A 257 18.32 9.47 -0.45
N ILE A 258 18.21 8.48 -1.34
CA ILE A 258 19.36 7.92 -2.06
C ILE A 258 20.05 8.99 -2.92
N GLY A 259 19.26 9.93 -3.44
CA GLY A 259 19.70 10.95 -4.39
C GLY A 259 19.41 10.62 -5.86
N ILE A 260 18.68 9.53 -6.14
CA ILE A 260 18.14 9.23 -7.47
C ILE A 260 16.74 9.81 -7.56
N ARG A 261 16.53 10.77 -8.46
CA ARG A 261 15.28 11.52 -8.58
C ARG A 261 14.79 11.52 -10.02
N VAL A 262 13.47 11.43 -10.19
CA VAL A 262 12.81 11.55 -11.50
C VAL A 262 12.56 13.02 -11.78
N THR A 263 13.38 13.60 -12.68
CA THR A 263 13.38 15.04 -12.94
C THR A 263 12.06 15.56 -13.47
N ALA A 264 11.38 14.78 -14.31
CA ALA A 264 10.08 15.13 -14.89
C ALA A 264 8.93 15.15 -13.87
N TRP A 265 9.12 14.58 -12.68
CA TRP A 265 8.07 14.39 -11.67
C TRP A 265 8.32 15.23 -10.43
N SER A 266 8.62 16.52 -10.61
CA SER A 266 8.93 17.43 -9.50
C SER A 266 10.04 16.88 -8.59
N GLN A 267 11.03 16.23 -9.20
CA GLN A 267 12.15 15.61 -8.51
C GLN A 267 11.76 14.45 -7.57
N LEU A 268 10.67 13.72 -7.84
CA LEU A 268 10.26 12.54 -7.05
C LEU A 268 11.43 11.58 -6.80
N PRO A 269 11.78 11.25 -5.54
CA PRO A 269 12.78 10.22 -5.25
C PRO A 269 12.33 8.86 -5.78
N LEU A 270 13.28 8.09 -6.32
CA LEU A 270 12.98 6.77 -6.86
C LEU A 270 12.43 5.82 -5.78
N GLU A 271 12.91 5.94 -4.55
CA GLU A 271 12.42 5.16 -3.41
C GLU A 271 10.93 5.35 -3.13
N GLU A 272 10.33 6.49 -3.49
CA GLU A 272 8.88 6.68 -3.32
C GLU A 272 8.07 5.78 -4.26
N VAL A 273 8.50 5.65 -5.52
CA VAL A 273 7.87 4.72 -6.48
C VAL A 273 7.97 3.28 -5.95
N PHE A 274 9.10 2.92 -5.34
CA PHE A 274 9.28 1.61 -4.72
C PHE A 274 8.37 1.42 -3.50
N VAL A 275 8.03 2.46 -2.75
CA VAL A 275 7.13 2.37 -1.59
C VAL A 275 5.80 1.72 -2.00
N TRP A 276 5.22 2.19 -3.10
CA TRP A 276 3.91 1.74 -3.56
C TRP A 276 3.89 0.29 -4.01
N VAL A 277 4.99 -0.18 -4.60
CA VAL A 277 5.17 -1.59 -4.96
C VAL A 277 5.35 -2.43 -3.70
N THR A 278 6.23 -2.00 -2.81
CA THR A 278 6.60 -2.77 -1.61
C THR A 278 5.48 -2.85 -0.59
N VAL A 279 4.74 -1.76 -0.35
CA VAL A 279 3.58 -1.75 0.55
C VAL A 279 2.44 -2.62 0.01
N THR A 280 2.21 -2.59 -1.31
CA THR A 280 1.22 -3.46 -1.97
C THR A 280 1.60 -4.92 -1.77
N TYR A 281 2.87 -5.25 -2.04
CA TYR A 281 3.40 -6.59 -1.89
C TYR A 281 3.30 -7.11 -0.45
N ALA A 282 3.74 -6.30 0.52
CA ALA A 282 3.69 -6.62 1.93
C ALA A 282 2.26 -6.84 2.42
N THR A 283 1.34 -5.96 2.03
CA THR A 283 -0.07 -6.05 2.43
C THR A 283 -0.69 -7.36 1.96
N VAL A 284 -0.46 -7.74 0.69
CA VAL A 284 -0.99 -9.00 0.16
C VAL A 284 -0.37 -10.21 0.85
N ILE A 285 0.96 -10.23 1.06
CA ILE A 285 1.62 -11.34 1.74
C ILE A 285 1.08 -11.51 3.16
N VAL A 286 0.97 -10.42 3.92
CA VAL A 286 0.41 -10.46 5.27
C VAL A 286 -1.02 -10.99 5.25
N TYR A 287 -1.86 -10.51 4.32
CA TYR A 287 -3.22 -11.01 4.18
C TYR A 287 -3.26 -12.51 3.87
N GLU A 288 -2.48 -12.98 2.90
CA GLU A 288 -2.47 -14.39 2.50
C GLU A 288 -1.95 -15.30 3.61
N ILE A 289 -0.93 -14.87 4.36
CA ILE A 289 -0.44 -15.59 5.54
C ILE A 289 -1.51 -15.66 6.62
N LEU A 290 -2.22 -14.56 6.89
CA LEU A 290 -3.31 -14.54 7.87
C LEU A 290 -4.50 -15.40 7.39
N LYS A 291 -4.83 -15.40 6.10
CA LYS A 291 -5.84 -16.27 5.49
C LYS A 291 -5.42 -17.74 5.67
N ARG A 292 -4.18 -18.09 5.34
CA ARG A 292 -3.58 -19.41 5.52
C ARG A 292 -3.60 -19.88 6.98
N TRP A 293 -3.19 -19.02 7.92
CA TRP A 293 -3.26 -19.29 9.35
C TRP A 293 -4.69 -19.62 9.78
N LYS A 294 -5.65 -18.76 9.43
CA LYS A 294 -7.05 -18.96 9.82
C LYS A 294 -7.67 -20.22 9.20
N SER A 295 -7.35 -20.53 7.95
CA SER A 295 -7.83 -21.75 7.29
C SER A 295 -7.25 -23.03 7.91
N SER A 296 -6.03 -23.01 8.43
CA SER A 296 -5.43 -24.21 9.04
C SER A 296 -5.97 -24.61 10.40
N GLY A 297 -6.72 -23.73 11.08
CA GLY A 297 -7.24 -23.98 12.44
C GLY A 297 -6.16 -24.08 13.53
N ARG A 298 -4.87 -23.92 13.20
CA ARG A 298 -3.75 -24.02 14.15
C ARG A 298 -3.69 -22.80 15.08
N LYS A 299 -3.19 -23.01 16.30
CA LYS A 299 -2.78 -21.89 17.18
C LYS A 299 -1.66 -21.09 16.49
N LEU A 300 -1.59 -19.78 16.74
CA LEU A 300 -0.64 -18.90 16.03
C LEU A 300 0.82 -19.35 16.19
N ILE A 301 1.25 -19.67 17.41
CA ILE A 301 2.63 -20.12 17.70
C ILE A 301 2.96 -21.40 16.93
N ASN A 302 2.04 -22.36 16.95
CA ASN A 302 2.13 -23.63 16.23
C ASN A 302 2.22 -23.40 14.71
N ALA A 303 1.41 -22.48 14.17
CA ALA A 303 1.44 -22.12 12.76
C ALA A 303 2.75 -21.41 12.37
N LEU A 304 3.25 -20.49 13.21
CA LEU A 304 4.48 -19.74 12.94
C LEU A 304 5.74 -20.62 13.04
N MET A 305 5.80 -21.53 14.02
CA MET A 305 7.00 -22.33 14.32
C MET A 305 6.97 -23.77 13.80
N GLY A 306 5.81 -24.27 13.38
CA GLY A 306 5.61 -25.66 12.95
C GLY A 306 5.64 -26.67 14.09
N ARG A 307 5.00 -26.33 15.22
CA ARG A 307 4.87 -27.17 16.42
C ARG A 307 3.46 -27.72 16.59
#